data_AF-A0A937IAJ0-F1
#
_entry.id   AF-A0A937IAJ0-F1
#
_cell.length_a   1.000
_cell.length_b   1.000
_cell.length_c   1.000
_cell.angle_alpha   90.00
_cell.angle_beta   90.00
_cell.angle_gamma   90.00
#
_symmetry.space_group_name_H-M   'P 1'
#
loop_
_entity.id
_entity.type
_entity.pdbx_description
1 polymer ?
#
loop_
_entity_poly.entity_id
_entity_poly.type
_entity_poly.pdbx_seq_one_letter_code
_entity_poly.pdbx_strand_id
1 'polypeptide(L)'
;MQSALSVYMSSVAAKTIGERGWQSAPFSTLIGASGGPKWLILSELDKVLGQALLLGRGEPMTLLGSSIGTWRHACLSLNDPGAAISRLQQAYLYQEYSCARPSPVEVSEVAERMLREALGPECAHQIAAHPTLRNAIVTARAKGLARGESGWRLGIGMATATLGNAISRKGLEVLFDRVAFCHGELSALPFADGFNTQLTAINELNLIPALKASGAIPFLMQCEPSIPGASGGPFWDGGIIDYHFTLKANQTPGLVLYPHFRDRLTPGWFDKLLRWRTPQRSVIDQLVLMCPSDAFLAQLPHRKIPDRGDFRVMSPSERVTYWETCVHESERLAEALHDLINGDDPLRGVTVL
;
A
#
# COMPACT_ATOMS: atom_id res chain seq x y z
N MET A 1 7.76 29.31 -4.01
CA MET A 1 6.59 28.44 -4.24
C MET A 1 6.49 27.45 -3.09
N GLN A 2 5.29 27.08 -2.64
CA GLN A 2 5.13 26.00 -1.66
C GLN A 2 5.56 24.67 -2.28
N SER A 3 6.24 23.82 -1.52
CA SER A 3 6.68 22.48 -1.96
C SER A 3 5.48 21.63 -2.40
N ALA A 4 5.67 20.82 -3.44
CA ALA A 4 4.67 19.84 -3.85
C ALA A 4 4.50 18.72 -2.81
N LEU A 5 5.56 18.44 -2.05
CA LEU A 5 5.63 17.39 -1.04
C LEU A 5 5.58 18.01 0.36
N SER A 6 4.69 17.48 1.21
CA SER A 6 4.68 17.70 2.64
C SER A 6 5.31 16.51 3.35
N VAL A 7 6.25 16.78 4.26
CA VAL A 7 6.91 15.75 5.08
C VAL A 7 6.70 16.06 6.55
N TYR A 8 6.21 15.06 7.29
CA TYR A 8 5.94 15.12 8.72
C TYR A 8 6.82 14.11 9.45
N MET A 9 7.49 14.57 10.50
CA MET A 9 8.37 13.76 11.32
C MET A 9 8.09 13.99 12.79
N SER A 10 8.31 12.98 13.63
CA SER A 10 8.48 13.22 15.07
C SER A 10 9.79 13.99 15.32
N SER A 11 9.95 14.51 16.54
CA SER A 11 11.23 15.09 16.99
C SER A 11 12.40 14.08 16.92
N VAL A 12 12.15 12.81 17.22
CA VAL A 12 13.16 11.74 17.17
C VAL A 12 13.57 11.43 15.73
N ALA A 13 12.62 11.31 14.80
CA ALA A 13 12.90 11.06 13.39
C ALA A 13 13.62 12.26 12.74
N ALA A 14 13.16 13.48 13.03
CA ALA A 14 13.80 14.70 12.54
C ALA A 14 15.24 14.84 13.05
N LYS A 15 15.48 14.59 14.34
CA LYS A 15 16.85 14.59 14.89
C LYS A 15 17.73 13.55 14.19
N THR A 16 17.23 12.33 14.04
CA THR A 16 17.98 11.22 13.44
C THR A 16 18.36 11.52 11.98
N ILE A 17 17.42 12.03 11.19
CA ILE A 17 17.66 12.40 9.78
C ILE A 17 18.53 13.66 9.68
N GLY A 18 18.36 14.64 10.57
CA GLY A 18 19.20 15.83 10.63
C GLY A 18 20.68 15.51 10.88
N GLU A 19 20.96 14.53 11.74
CA GLU A 19 22.33 14.12 12.08
C GLU A 19 22.97 13.18 11.04
N ARG A 20 22.17 12.28 10.44
CA ARG A 20 22.70 11.21 9.56
C ARG A 20 22.49 11.46 8.06
N GLY A 21 21.59 12.37 7.70
CA GLY A 21 21.05 12.49 6.34
C GLY A 21 20.07 11.36 6.00
N TRP A 22 19.34 11.53 4.89
CA TRP A 22 18.30 10.60 4.46
C TRP A 22 18.83 9.21 4.10
N GLN A 23 19.94 9.14 3.36
CA GLN A 23 20.48 7.87 2.85
C GLN A 23 21.08 7.00 3.96
N SER A 24 21.60 7.61 5.04
CA SER A 24 22.19 6.89 6.19
C SER A 24 21.23 6.75 7.36
N ALA A 25 19.99 7.23 7.23
CA ALA A 25 18.98 7.11 8.27
C ALA A 25 18.57 5.62 8.43
N PRO A 26 18.36 5.15 9.67
CA PRO A 26 18.12 3.74 9.95
C PRO A 26 16.67 3.35 9.64
N PHE A 27 16.23 3.46 8.39
CA PHE A 27 14.92 3.00 7.95
C PHE A 27 14.85 1.47 8.01
N SER A 28 13.92 0.98 8.84
CA SER A 28 13.72 -0.45 9.10
C SER A 28 12.38 -0.97 8.58
N THR A 29 11.42 -0.08 8.32
CA THR A 29 10.11 -0.42 7.79
C THR A 29 9.66 0.61 6.75
N LEU A 30 9.21 0.13 5.59
CA LEU A 30 8.49 0.89 4.58
C LEU A 30 7.03 0.42 4.59
N ILE A 31 6.09 1.35 4.80
CA ILE A 31 4.65 1.04 4.78
C ILE A 31 4.02 1.49 3.47
N GLY A 32 3.31 0.56 2.83
CA GLY A 32 2.62 0.79 1.56
C GLY A 32 1.19 1.29 1.77
N ALA A 33 0.91 2.54 1.42
CA ALA A 33 -0.43 3.12 1.55
C ALA A 33 -1.44 2.45 0.60
N SER A 34 -2.53 1.91 1.15
CA SER A 34 -3.61 1.29 0.38
C SER A 34 -4.56 2.33 -0.22
N GLY A 35 -4.97 2.16 -1.47
CA GLY A 35 -5.78 3.21 -2.11
C GLY A 35 -6.40 2.92 -3.47
N GLY A 36 -6.21 1.73 -4.05
CA GLY A 36 -6.57 1.49 -5.45
C GLY A 36 -5.88 2.52 -6.35
N PRO A 37 -6.58 3.23 -7.27
CA PRO A 37 -5.97 4.16 -8.23
C PRO A 37 -5.16 5.30 -7.63
N LYS A 38 -5.37 5.62 -6.34
CA LYS A 38 -4.64 6.68 -5.63
C LYS A 38 -3.13 6.51 -5.65
N TRP A 39 -2.64 5.29 -5.85
CA TRP A 39 -1.20 5.03 -5.94
C TRP A 39 -0.53 5.76 -7.11
N LEU A 40 -1.28 6.06 -8.18
CA LEU A 40 -0.76 6.73 -9.37
C LEU A 40 -0.11 8.08 -9.02
N ILE A 41 -0.65 8.83 -8.04
CA ILE A 41 -0.03 10.10 -7.61
C ILE A 41 1.30 9.92 -6.86
N LEU A 42 1.63 8.70 -6.41
CA LEU A 42 2.87 8.40 -5.69
C LEU A 42 3.89 7.70 -6.59
N SER A 43 3.53 7.42 -7.83
CA SER A 43 4.27 6.48 -8.67
C SER A 43 5.67 7.00 -9.07
N GLU A 44 5.82 8.26 -9.46
CA GLU A 44 7.15 8.84 -9.72
C GLU A 44 7.97 9.03 -8.43
N LEU A 45 7.29 9.36 -7.32
CA LEU A 45 7.93 9.42 -6.00
C LEU A 45 8.51 8.06 -5.59
N ASP A 46 7.80 6.97 -5.87
CA ASP A 46 8.27 5.61 -5.59
C ASP A 46 9.55 5.28 -6.39
N LYS A 47 9.71 5.80 -7.62
CA LYS A 47 10.94 5.58 -8.41
C LYS A 47 12.14 6.26 -7.75
N VAL A 48 11.99 7.52 -7.33
CA VAL A 48 13.05 8.25 -6.61
C VAL A 48 13.36 7.59 -5.26
N LEU A 49 12.33 7.20 -4.51
CA LEU A 49 12.48 6.49 -3.24
C LEU A 49 13.24 5.16 -3.43
N GLY A 50 12.86 4.37 -4.42
CA GLY A 50 13.49 3.11 -4.78
C GLY A 50 14.98 3.30 -5.07
N GLN A 51 15.30 4.26 -5.94
CA GLN A 51 16.67 4.56 -6.33
C GLN A 51 17.51 5.11 -5.17
N ALA A 52 16.97 6.04 -4.39
CA ALA A 52 17.75 6.79 -3.41
C ALA A 52 17.87 6.10 -2.03
N LEU A 53 16.87 5.31 -1.63
CA LEU A 53 16.79 4.76 -0.25
C LEU A 53 16.77 3.22 -0.20
N LEU A 54 16.47 2.54 -1.31
CA LEU A 54 16.35 1.07 -1.33
C LEU A 54 17.54 0.41 -2.03
N LEU A 55 17.95 0.95 -3.18
CA LEU A 55 19.02 0.38 -3.99
C LEU A 55 20.35 0.41 -3.23
N GLY A 56 21.04 -0.74 -3.18
CA GLY A 56 22.37 -0.85 -2.56
C GLY A 56 22.38 -0.74 -1.04
N ARG A 57 21.22 -0.73 -0.36
CA ARG A 57 21.18 -0.67 1.10
C ARG A 57 21.79 -1.93 1.73
N GLY A 58 22.57 -1.74 2.80
CA GLY A 58 23.22 -2.84 3.52
C GLY A 58 22.36 -3.48 4.61
N GLU A 59 21.46 -2.71 5.23
CA GLU A 59 20.60 -3.20 6.31
C GLU A 59 19.27 -3.74 5.78
N PRO A 60 18.67 -4.75 6.41
CA PRO A 60 17.33 -5.21 6.06
C PRO A 60 16.25 -4.17 6.35
N MET A 61 15.18 -4.17 5.54
CA MET A 61 13.98 -3.38 5.77
C MET A 61 12.73 -4.19 5.43
N THR A 62 11.73 -4.07 6.30
CA THR A 62 10.42 -4.72 6.10
C THR A 62 9.54 -3.86 5.22
N LEU A 63 9.02 -4.42 4.14
CA LEU A 63 8.09 -3.78 3.21
C LEU A 63 6.67 -4.24 3.54
N LEU A 64 6.05 -3.58 4.51
CA LEU A 64 4.72 -3.94 5.04
C LEU A 64 3.61 -3.26 4.25
N GLY A 65 2.71 -4.03 3.64
CA GLY A 65 1.61 -3.45 2.87
C GLY A 65 0.36 -4.31 2.85
N SER A 66 -0.75 -3.68 2.48
CA SER A 66 -1.96 -4.35 2.00
C SER A 66 -2.38 -3.73 0.67
N SER A 67 -3.31 -4.37 -0.05
CA SER A 67 -3.89 -3.81 -1.27
C SER A 67 -2.82 -3.39 -2.28
N ILE A 68 -3.08 -2.31 -3.02
CA ILE A 68 -2.15 -1.73 -3.99
C ILE A 68 -0.78 -1.35 -3.37
N GLY A 69 -0.69 -1.17 -2.05
CA GLY A 69 0.58 -0.95 -1.34
C GLY A 69 1.56 -2.11 -1.54
N THR A 70 1.05 -3.35 -1.57
CA THR A 70 1.87 -4.55 -1.80
C THR A 70 2.38 -4.65 -3.23
N TRP A 71 1.61 -4.17 -4.21
CA TRP A 71 2.02 -4.21 -5.62
C TRP A 71 3.16 -3.23 -5.88
N ARG A 72 3.11 -2.05 -5.24
CA ARG A 72 4.20 -1.07 -5.24
C ARG A 72 5.46 -1.66 -4.64
N HIS A 73 5.35 -2.29 -3.46
CA HIS A 73 6.49 -2.94 -2.79
C HIS A 73 7.11 -4.07 -3.62
N ALA A 74 6.27 -4.88 -4.28
CA ALA A 74 6.74 -5.91 -5.20
C ALA A 74 7.56 -5.30 -6.35
N CYS A 75 7.09 -4.20 -6.97
CA CYS A 75 7.84 -3.48 -7.99
C CYS A 75 9.16 -2.91 -7.46
N LEU A 76 9.14 -2.33 -6.26
CA LEU A 76 10.32 -1.76 -5.59
C LEU A 76 11.40 -2.79 -5.24
N SER A 77 11.04 -4.07 -5.24
CA SER A 77 11.92 -5.18 -4.89
C SER A 77 12.46 -5.93 -6.10
N LEU A 78 12.24 -5.43 -7.31
CA LEU A 78 12.85 -5.98 -8.52
C LEU A 78 14.19 -5.31 -8.82
N ASN A 79 15.01 -5.95 -9.67
CA ASN A 79 16.33 -5.43 -10.05
C ASN A 79 16.28 -4.04 -10.70
N ASP A 80 15.20 -3.73 -11.42
CA ASP A 80 14.91 -2.39 -11.96
C ASP A 80 13.54 -1.91 -11.45
N PRO A 81 13.51 -1.29 -10.25
CA PRO A 81 12.30 -0.76 -9.65
C PRO A 81 11.58 0.27 -10.52
N GLY A 82 12.35 1.14 -11.20
CA GLY A 82 11.81 2.22 -12.01
C GLY A 82 11.05 1.69 -13.23
N ALA A 83 11.63 0.71 -13.93
CA ALA A 83 10.95 0.05 -15.04
C ALA A 83 9.73 -0.76 -14.58
N ALA A 84 9.80 -1.43 -13.43
CA ALA A 84 8.68 -2.19 -12.86
C ALA A 84 7.49 -1.28 -12.50
N ILE A 85 7.75 -0.17 -11.83
CA ILE A 85 6.74 0.85 -11.54
C ILE A 85 6.15 1.38 -12.84
N SER A 86 6.98 1.65 -13.86
CA SER A 86 6.52 2.13 -15.16
C SER A 86 5.60 1.15 -15.87
N ARG A 87 5.90 -0.15 -15.85
CA ARG A 87 5.01 -1.19 -16.39
C ARG A 87 3.70 -1.25 -15.60
N LEU A 88 3.74 -1.17 -14.26
CA LEU A 88 2.52 -1.15 -13.46
C LEU A 88 1.67 0.10 -13.75
N GLN A 89 2.29 1.27 -13.92
CA GLN A 89 1.60 2.52 -14.28
C GLN A 89 0.85 2.34 -15.59
N GLN A 90 1.54 1.87 -16.63
CA GLN A 90 0.96 1.62 -17.95
C GLN A 90 -0.21 0.64 -17.89
N ALA A 91 -0.01 -0.51 -17.25
CA ALA A 91 -1.05 -1.53 -17.13
C ALA A 91 -2.30 -1.02 -16.37
N TYR A 92 -2.10 -0.18 -15.34
CA TYR A 92 -3.19 0.40 -14.55
C TYR A 92 -3.90 1.57 -15.25
N LEU A 93 -3.19 2.38 -16.03
CA LEU A 93 -3.77 3.48 -16.81
C LEU A 93 -4.68 2.93 -17.90
N TYR A 94 -4.15 2.02 -18.72
CA TYR A 94 -4.81 1.50 -19.92
C TYR A 94 -5.54 0.18 -19.68
N GLN A 95 -5.93 -0.11 -18.43
CA GLN A 95 -6.80 -1.26 -18.17
C GLN A 95 -8.15 -1.11 -18.89
N GLU A 96 -8.53 -2.18 -19.57
CA GLU A 96 -9.76 -2.27 -20.33
C GLU A 96 -10.70 -3.32 -19.76
N TYR A 97 -11.99 -3.06 -19.92
CA TYR A 97 -13.08 -3.92 -19.52
C TYR A 97 -14.10 -4.04 -20.65
N SER A 98 -14.74 -5.20 -20.74
CA SER A 98 -15.77 -5.57 -21.70
C SER A 98 -16.99 -4.65 -21.66
N CYS A 99 -17.25 -4.02 -20.50
CA CYS A 99 -18.34 -3.06 -20.32
C CYS A 99 -18.08 -2.11 -19.15
N ALA A 100 -18.96 -1.11 -18.97
CA ALA A 100 -18.86 -0.13 -17.89
C ALA A 100 -19.01 -0.71 -16.48
N ARG A 101 -19.51 -1.95 -16.35
CA ARG A 101 -19.67 -2.66 -15.08
C ARG A 101 -19.13 -4.08 -15.23
N PRO A 102 -17.80 -4.25 -15.27
CA PRO A 102 -17.19 -5.56 -15.44
C PRO A 102 -17.61 -6.51 -14.31
N SER A 103 -17.59 -7.81 -14.62
CA SER A 103 -17.83 -8.82 -13.60
C SER A 103 -16.63 -8.91 -12.63
N PRO A 104 -16.82 -9.38 -11.38
CA PRO A 104 -15.69 -9.61 -10.47
C PRO A 104 -14.65 -10.59 -11.02
N VAL A 105 -15.06 -11.53 -11.89
CA VAL A 105 -14.16 -12.47 -12.58
C VAL A 105 -13.23 -11.69 -13.52
N GLU A 106 -13.80 -10.86 -14.37
CA GLU A 106 -13.05 -10.06 -15.32
C GLU A 106 -12.09 -9.08 -14.63
N VAL A 107 -12.53 -8.45 -13.54
CA VAL A 107 -11.64 -7.58 -12.74
C VAL A 107 -10.49 -8.38 -12.15
N SER A 108 -10.72 -9.61 -11.68
CA SER A 108 -9.66 -10.49 -11.19
C SER A 108 -8.67 -10.88 -12.27
N GLU A 109 -9.14 -11.20 -13.49
CA GLU A 109 -8.30 -11.54 -14.63
C GLU A 109 -7.44 -10.35 -15.07
N VAL A 110 -8.03 -9.16 -15.15
CA VAL A 110 -7.30 -7.91 -15.46
C VAL A 110 -6.24 -7.62 -14.39
N ALA A 111 -6.59 -7.74 -13.11
CA ALA A 111 -5.64 -7.56 -12.00
C ALA A 111 -4.46 -8.55 -12.07
N GLU A 112 -4.72 -9.81 -12.39
CA GLU A 112 -3.67 -10.81 -12.54
C GLU A 112 -2.75 -10.51 -13.73
N ARG A 113 -3.31 -10.10 -14.88
CA ARG A 113 -2.51 -9.67 -16.04
C ARG A 113 -1.62 -8.48 -15.70
N MET A 114 -2.17 -7.44 -15.07
CA MET A 114 -1.40 -6.26 -14.65
C MET A 114 -0.22 -6.65 -13.75
N LEU A 115 -0.45 -7.52 -12.77
CA LEU A 115 0.61 -8.00 -11.87
C LEU A 115 1.70 -8.76 -12.63
N ARG A 116 1.32 -9.65 -13.55
CA ARG A 116 2.27 -10.44 -14.34
C ARG A 116 3.09 -9.56 -15.30
N GLU A 117 2.45 -8.60 -15.96
CA GLU A 117 3.11 -7.64 -16.86
C GLU A 117 4.06 -6.71 -16.11
N ALA A 118 3.61 -6.18 -14.95
CA ALA A 118 4.43 -5.31 -14.13
C ALA A 118 5.67 -6.02 -13.59
N LEU A 119 5.49 -7.23 -13.06
CA LEU A 119 6.54 -7.91 -12.30
C LEU A 119 7.45 -8.80 -13.15
N GLY A 120 6.94 -9.33 -14.27
CA GLY A 120 7.68 -10.27 -15.11
C GLY A 120 7.81 -11.67 -14.51
N PRO A 121 8.38 -12.64 -15.26
CA PRO A 121 8.39 -14.05 -14.89
C PRO A 121 9.28 -14.38 -13.68
N GLU A 122 10.42 -13.71 -13.53
CA GLU A 122 11.41 -13.98 -12.47
C GLU A 122 11.10 -13.30 -11.13
N CYS A 123 9.94 -12.64 -11.01
CA CYS A 123 9.64 -11.78 -9.88
C CYS A 123 9.61 -12.52 -8.54
N ALA A 124 9.10 -13.76 -8.52
CA ALA A 124 8.99 -14.52 -7.29
C ALA A 124 10.34 -14.86 -6.69
N HIS A 125 11.32 -15.24 -7.53
CA HIS A 125 12.68 -15.49 -7.06
C HIS A 125 13.32 -14.20 -6.53
N GLN A 126 13.24 -13.10 -7.28
CA GLN A 126 13.80 -11.81 -6.87
C GLN A 126 13.23 -11.31 -5.55
N ILE A 127 11.91 -11.43 -5.34
CA ILE A 127 11.22 -10.94 -4.14
C ILE A 127 11.43 -11.88 -2.95
N ALA A 128 11.38 -13.19 -3.16
CA ALA A 128 11.50 -14.18 -2.07
C ALA A 128 12.93 -14.31 -1.53
N ALA A 129 13.93 -14.05 -2.37
CA ALA A 129 15.35 -14.14 -2.02
C ALA A 129 16.04 -12.76 -1.98
N HIS A 130 15.29 -11.67 -1.91
CA HIS A 130 15.88 -10.33 -1.91
C HIS A 130 16.78 -10.14 -0.67
N PRO A 131 18.05 -9.71 -0.82
CA PRO A 131 19.01 -9.70 0.29
C PRO A 131 18.60 -8.78 1.45
N THR A 132 17.99 -7.63 1.16
CA THR A 132 17.65 -6.62 2.18
C THR A 132 16.18 -6.20 2.25
N LEU A 133 15.39 -6.29 1.18
CA LEU A 133 13.98 -5.90 1.16
C LEU A 133 13.06 -7.08 1.49
N ARG A 134 12.59 -7.12 2.73
CA ARG A 134 11.75 -8.19 3.24
C ARG A 134 10.28 -7.86 3.06
N ASN A 135 9.69 -8.30 1.96
CA ASN A 135 8.28 -8.08 1.65
C ASN A 135 7.36 -8.76 2.70
N ALA A 136 6.26 -8.08 3.03
CA ALA A 136 5.19 -8.58 3.89
C ALA A 136 3.82 -8.19 3.31
N ILE A 137 3.21 -9.12 2.58
CA ILE A 137 1.95 -8.96 1.85
C ILE A 137 0.80 -9.37 2.75
N VAL A 138 0.04 -8.41 3.27
CA VAL A 138 -1.07 -8.66 4.19
C VAL A 138 -2.35 -8.99 3.42
N THR A 139 -3.02 -10.08 3.80
CA THR A 139 -4.34 -10.48 3.32
C THR A 139 -5.28 -10.70 4.51
N ALA A 140 -6.60 -10.59 4.27
CA ALA A 140 -7.64 -10.86 5.25
C ALA A 140 -8.29 -12.23 4.94
N ARG A 141 -7.93 -13.26 5.69
CA ARG A 141 -8.53 -14.59 5.52
C ARG A 141 -9.86 -14.66 6.27
N ALA A 142 -10.95 -14.88 5.55
CA ALA A 142 -12.28 -14.92 6.15
C ALA A 142 -12.57 -16.22 6.93
N LYS A 143 -13.33 -16.07 8.02
CA LYS A 143 -13.75 -17.12 8.95
C LYS A 143 -15.26 -17.09 9.18
N GLY A 144 -15.81 -18.23 9.60
CA GLY A 144 -17.21 -18.36 9.98
C GLY A 144 -18.16 -17.76 8.94
N LEU A 145 -19.00 -16.81 9.39
CA LEU A 145 -20.00 -16.13 8.55
C LEU A 145 -19.40 -15.29 7.41
N ALA A 146 -18.14 -14.85 7.52
CA ALA A 146 -17.47 -14.08 6.49
C ALA A 146 -16.91 -14.93 5.33
N ARG A 147 -16.98 -16.27 5.42
CA ARG A 147 -16.47 -17.19 4.38
C ARG A 147 -17.24 -17.14 3.06
N GLY A 148 -18.35 -16.42 2.98
CA GLY A 148 -19.11 -16.27 1.74
C GLY A 148 -18.29 -15.58 0.65
N GLU A 149 -18.11 -16.24 -0.50
CA GLU A 149 -17.26 -15.73 -1.58
C GLU A 149 -18.01 -14.80 -2.56
N SER A 150 -19.34 -14.92 -2.65
CA SER A 150 -20.15 -14.16 -3.60
C SER A 150 -21.60 -13.98 -3.16
N GLY A 151 -22.32 -13.12 -3.88
CA GLY A 151 -23.76 -12.91 -3.73
C GLY A 151 -24.19 -12.52 -2.32
N TRP A 152 -25.32 -13.07 -1.88
CA TRP A 152 -25.90 -12.76 -0.57
C TRP A 152 -25.06 -13.25 0.61
N ARG A 153 -24.29 -14.34 0.45
CA ARG A 153 -23.41 -14.87 1.51
C ARG A 153 -22.26 -13.90 1.80
N LEU A 154 -21.64 -13.35 0.76
CA LEU A 154 -20.67 -12.27 0.89
C LEU A 154 -21.33 -11.01 1.51
N GLY A 155 -22.57 -10.71 1.09
CA GLY A 155 -23.42 -9.66 1.65
C GLY A 155 -23.54 -9.73 3.18
N ILE A 156 -23.93 -10.89 3.70
CA ILE A 156 -24.05 -11.12 5.15
C ILE A 156 -22.70 -10.94 5.84
N GLY A 157 -21.63 -11.57 5.33
CA GLY A 157 -20.30 -11.46 5.91
C GLY A 157 -19.83 -10.00 6.05
N MET A 158 -19.99 -9.21 4.99
CA MET A 158 -19.59 -7.80 4.98
C MET A 158 -20.49 -6.92 5.86
N ALA A 159 -21.80 -7.20 5.92
CA ALA A 159 -22.71 -6.50 6.81
C ALA A 159 -22.37 -6.78 8.29
N THR A 160 -22.15 -8.04 8.65
CA THR A 160 -21.71 -8.43 10.00
C THR A 160 -20.37 -7.80 10.36
N ALA A 161 -19.41 -7.78 9.43
CA ALA A 161 -18.12 -7.12 9.63
C ALA A 161 -18.26 -5.61 9.87
N THR A 162 -19.13 -4.95 9.09
CA THR A 162 -19.43 -3.52 9.25
C THR A 162 -20.03 -3.22 10.64
N LEU A 163 -21.04 -3.98 11.04
CA LEU A 163 -21.71 -3.83 12.34
C LEU A 163 -20.75 -4.12 13.50
N GLY A 164 -19.99 -5.22 13.40
CA GLY A 164 -18.98 -5.59 14.38
C GLY A 164 -17.93 -4.49 14.54
N ASN A 165 -17.38 -3.99 13.43
CA ASN A 165 -16.41 -2.90 13.45
C ASN A 165 -16.98 -1.63 14.09
N ALA A 166 -18.22 -1.25 13.77
CA ALA A 166 -18.85 -0.06 14.31
C ALA A 166 -18.89 -0.07 15.85
N ILE A 167 -19.14 -1.23 16.45
CA ILE A 167 -19.06 -1.45 17.89
C ILE A 167 -17.59 -1.44 18.34
N SER A 168 -16.76 -2.33 17.78
CA SER A 168 -15.34 -2.45 18.11
C SER A 168 -14.55 -3.14 17.00
N ARG A 169 -13.33 -2.66 16.72
CA ARG A 169 -12.42 -3.34 15.77
C ARG A 169 -12.17 -4.81 16.13
N LYS A 170 -12.23 -5.18 17.42
CA LYS A 170 -12.11 -6.58 17.86
C LYS A 170 -13.18 -7.50 17.27
N GLY A 171 -14.35 -6.96 16.89
CA GLY A 171 -15.38 -7.74 16.20
C GLY A 171 -14.93 -8.30 14.85
N LEU A 172 -13.98 -7.62 14.19
CA LEU A 172 -13.40 -8.10 12.94
C LEU A 172 -12.50 -9.32 13.16
N GLU A 173 -11.86 -9.46 14.32
CA GLU A 173 -10.99 -10.59 14.66
C GLU A 173 -11.75 -11.93 14.66
N VAL A 174 -13.04 -11.91 14.95
CA VAL A 174 -13.90 -13.11 14.91
C VAL A 174 -14.14 -13.56 13.47
N LEU A 175 -14.16 -12.60 12.53
CA LEU A 175 -14.52 -12.82 11.14
C LEU A 175 -13.31 -12.97 10.22
N PHE A 176 -12.14 -12.45 10.61
CA PHE A 176 -10.95 -12.49 9.79
C PHE A 176 -9.70 -12.79 10.60
N ASP A 177 -8.81 -13.57 10.01
CA ASP A 177 -7.41 -13.67 10.43
C ASP A 177 -6.54 -12.83 9.49
N ARG A 178 -5.44 -12.30 10.02
CA ARG A 178 -4.38 -11.73 9.20
C ARG A 178 -3.50 -12.87 8.70
N VAL A 179 -3.36 -13.01 7.39
CA VAL A 179 -2.35 -13.90 6.81
C VAL A 179 -1.38 -13.05 6.00
N ALA A 180 -0.12 -13.03 6.43
CA ALA A 180 0.93 -12.31 5.75
C ALA A 180 1.84 -13.27 4.99
N PHE A 181 1.91 -13.07 3.69
CA PHE A 181 2.89 -13.74 2.84
C PHE A 181 4.17 -12.92 2.91
N CYS A 182 5.23 -13.46 3.52
CA CYS A 182 6.43 -12.71 3.84
C CYS A 182 7.72 -13.35 3.35
N HIS A 183 8.76 -12.54 3.25
CA HIS A 183 10.13 -13.00 3.06
C HIS A 183 10.50 -14.04 4.13
N GLY A 184 11.27 -15.08 3.76
CA GLY A 184 11.56 -16.22 4.64
C GLY A 184 12.31 -15.88 5.93
N GLU A 185 13.07 -14.77 5.93
CA GLU A 185 13.78 -14.27 7.11
C GLU A 185 12.92 -13.39 8.05
N LEU A 186 11.66 -13.12 7.71
CA LEU A 186 10.77 -12.32 8.55
C LEU A 186 10.07 -13.22 9.59
N SER A 187 10.46 -13.11 10.85
CA SER A 187 9.91 -13.92 11.95
C SER A 187 8.69 -13.30 12.63
N ALA A 188 8.48 -11.99 12.49
CA ALA A 188 7.36 -11.26 13.06
C ALA A 188 6.99 -10.06 12.18
N LEU A 189 5.71 -9.69 12.18
CA LEU A 189 5.24 -8.48 11.51
C LEU A 189 5.22 -7.29 12.50
N PRO A 190 5.75 -6.13 12.11
CA PRO A 190 5.50 -4.91 12.86
C PRO A 190 4.02 -4.53 12.74
N PHE A 191 3.49 -3.85 13.76
CA PHE A 191 2.11 -3.34 13.79
C PHE A 191 1.00 -4.41 13.65
N ALA A 192 1.29 -5.65 14.06
CA ALA A 192 0.37 -6.78 13.93
C ALA A 192 -0.55 -7.00 15.15
N ASP A 193 -0.62 -6.07 16.09
CA ASP A 193 -1.49 -6.23 17.26
C ASP A 193 -2.97 -6.35 16.88
N GLY A 194 -3.70 -7.12 17.69
CA GLY A 194 -5.16 -7.16 17.66
C GLY A 194 -5.76 -7.98 16.53
N PHE A 195 -5.01 -8.84 15.83
CA PHE A 195 -5.59 -9.89 14.99
C PHE A 195 -4.72 -11.14 15.10
N ASN A 196 -5.36 -12.31 15.07
CA ASN A 196 -4.62 -13.57 14.91
C ASN A 196 -3.86 -13.54 13.58
N THR A 197 -2.54 -13.60 13.67
CA THR A 197 -1.63 -13.38 12.54
C THR A 197 -0.89 -14.66 12.21
N GLN A 198 -0.99 -15.10 10.95
CA GLN A 198 -0.23 -16.22 10.41
C GLN A 198 0.79 -15.71 9.40
N LEU A 199 2.01 -16.23 9.48
CA LEU A 199 3.06 -15.95 8.51
C LEU A 199 3.17 -17.13 7.55
N THR A 200 3.33 -16.83 6.26
CA THR A 200 3.53 -17.82 5.21
C THR A 200 4.67 -17.34 4.33
N ALA A 201 5.68 -18.18 4.08
CA ALA A 201 6.81 -17.78 3.26
C ALA A 201 6.38 -17.55 1.80
N ILE A 202 6.85 -16.46 1.19
CA ILE A 202 6.67 -16.18 -0.24
C ILE A 202 7.45 -17.22 -1.06
N ASN A 203 6.84 -17.71 -2.13
CA ASN A 203 7.45 -18.56 -3.14
C ASN A 203 6.78 -18.34 -4.51
N GLU A 204 7.29 -19.03 -5.52
CA GLU A 204 6.82 -18.97 -6.91
C GLU A 204 5.33 -19.27 -7.09
N LEU A 205 4.76 -20.15 -6.25
CA LEU A 205 3.38 -20.58 -6.38
C LEU A 205 2.39 -19.64 -5.70
N ASN A 206 2.84 -18.82 -4.75
CA ASN A 206 1.95 -18.00 -3.93
C ASN A 206 2.11 -16.49 -4.07
N LEU A 207 3.19 -15.98 -4.69
CA LEU A 207 3.41 -14.53 -4.80
C LEU A 207 2.24 -13.83 -5.52
N ILE A 208 1.92 -14.24 -6.75
CA ILE A 208 0.87 -13.60 -7.55
C ILE A 208 -0.51 -13.76 -6.89
N PRO A 209 -0.93 -14.96 -6.44
CA PRO A 209 -2.18 -15.11 -5.69
C PRO A 209 -2.23 -14.24 -4.42
N ALA A 210 -1.13 -14.13 -3.66
CA ALA A 210 -1.09 -13.31 -2.44
C ALA A 210 -1.23 -11.81 -2.75
N LEU A 211 -0.53 -11.29 -3.76
CA LEU A 211 -0.66 -9.90 -4.21
C LEU A 211 -2.10 -9.63 -4.70
N LYS A 212 -2.65 -10.55 -5.49
CA LYS A 212 -4.01 -10.47 -6.02
C LYS A 212 -5.05 -10.46 -4.89
N ALA A 213 -4.96 -11.41 -3.95
CA ALA A 213 -5.80 -11.47 -2.76
C ALA A 213 -5.67 -10.21 -1.91
N SER A 214 -4.45 -9.69 -1.74
CA SER A 214 -4.21 -8.48 -0.96
C SER A 214 -4.96 -7.26 -1.50
N GLY A 215 -5.27 -7.23 -2.81
CA GLY A 215 -6.09 -6.21 -3.48
C GLY A 215 -7.53 -6.61 -3.81
N ALA A 216 -7.99 -7.79 -3.38
CA ALA A 216 -9.30 -8.33 -3.75
C ALA A 216 -10.45 -7.65 -2.98
N ILE A 217 -11.05 -6.63 -3.58
CA ILE A 217 -12.16 -5.90 -2.98
C ILE A 217 -13.48 -6.67 -3.11
N PRO A 218 -14.18 -7.02 -2.00
CA PRO A 218 -15.49 -7.64 -2.02
C PRO A 218 -16.45 -6.94 -2.98
N PHE A 219 -17.17 -7.74 -3.77
CA PHE A 219 -18.09 -7.33 -4.84
C PHE A 219 -17.46 -6.66 -6.07
N LEU A 220 -16.19 -6.28 -6.02
CA LEU A 220 -15.47 -5.71 -7.17
C LEU A 220 -14.57 -6.73 -7.84
N MET A 221 -13.93 -7.60 -7.05
CA MET A 221 -12.96 -8.60 -7.48
C MET A 221 -13.22 -9.89 -6.72
N GLN A 222 -12.91 -11.05 -7.31
CA GLN A 222 -13.01 -12.32 -6.59
C GLN A 222 -11.90 -12.43 -5.53
N CYS A 223 -12.23 -13.05 -4.40
CA CYS A 223 -11.22 -13.52 -3.45
C CYS A 223 -10.40 -14.66 -4.04
N GLU A 224 -9.22 -14.91 -3.44
CA GLU A 224 -8.54 -16.19 -3.65
C GLU A 224 -9.17 -17.23 -2.72
N PRO A 225 -9.78 -18.31 -3.23
CA PRO A 225 -10.41 -19.33 -2.39
C PRO A 225 -9.37 -20.11 -1.56
N SER A 226 -8.16 -20.26 -2.09
CA SER A 226 -7.00 -20.83 -1.43
C SER A 226 -5.72 -20.24 -2.01
N ILE A 227 -4.63 -20.25 -1.24
CA ILE A 227 -3.31 -19.81 -1.70
C ILE A 227 -2.27 -20.83 -1.25
N PRO A 228 -1.37 -21.32 -2.13
CA PRO A 228 -0.35 -22.30 -1.76
C PRO A 228 0.49 -21.89 -0.55
N GLY A 229 0.68 -22.84 0.39
CA GLY A 229 1.40 -22.63 1.64
C GLY A 229 0.58 -22.01 2.78
N ALA A 230 -0.58 -21.40 2.48
CA ALA A 230 -1.50 -20.89 3.50
C ALA A 230 -2.64 -21.89 3.77
N SER A 231 -3.09 -21.96 5.02
CA SER A 231 -4.21 -22.83 5.41
C SER A 231 -5.56 -22.13 5.17
N GLY A 232 -6.57 -22.88 4.71
CA GLY A 232 -7.94 -22.40 4.57
C GLY A 232 -8.13 -21.37 3.44
N GLY A 233 -8.96 -20.36 3.71
CA GLY A 233 -9.48 -19.39 2.74
C GLY A 233 -11.00 -19.18 2.95
N PRO A 234 -11.65 -18.23 2.27
CA PRO A 234 -11.10 -17.38 1.21
C PRO A 234 -10.24 -16.22 1.75
N PHE A 235 -9.38 -15.67 0.90
CA PHE A 235 -8.49 -14.53 1.17
C PHE A 235 -8.97 -13.29 0.42
N TRP A 236 -9.21 -12.23 1.18
CA TRP A 236 -9.65 -10.92 0.71
C TRP A 236 -8.57 -9.85 0.93
N ASP A 237 -8.84 -8.65 0.41
CA ASP A 237 -7.94 -7.50 0.55
C ASP A 237 -7.55 -7.26 2.02
N GLY A 238 -6.25 -7.13 2.26
CA GLY A 238 -5.71 -6.93 3.61
C GLY A 238 -6.21 -5.63 4.26
N GLY A 239 -6.61 -4.64 3.46
CA GLY A 239 -7.17 -3.37 3.89
C GLY A 239 -8.51 -3.47 4.62
N ILE A 240 -9.20 -4.62 4.55
CA ILE A 240 -10.31 -4.93 5.46
C ILE A 240 -9.85 -4.75 6.92
N ILE A 241 -8.66 -5.27 7.22
CA ILE A 241 -8.04 -5.26 8.54
C ILE A 241 -7.10 -4.05 8.66
N ASP A 242 -6.11 -3.95 7.78
CA ASP A 242 -5.00 -3.00 7.85
C ASP A 242 -4.97 -2.12 6.60
N TYR A 243 -5.84 -1.12 6.54
CA TYR A 243 -5.91 -0.20 5.40
C TYR A 243 -4.75 0.78 5.40
N HIS A 244 -4.51 1.48 6.52
CA HIS A 244 -3.32 2.31 6.69
C HIS A 244 -2.48 1.93 7.92
N PHE A 245 -2.73 0.75 8.47
CA PHE A 245 -2.13 0.21 9.70
C PHE A 245 -2.39 1.08 10.93
N THR A 246 -2.42 0.46 12.11
CA THR A 246 -2.48 1.21 13.38
C THR A 246 -1.07 1.22 13.97
N LEU A 247 -0.40 2.36 13.83
CA LEU A 247 0.99 2.48 14.27
C LEU A 247 1.06 2.65 15.79
N LYS A 248 2.01 1.96 16.42
CA LYS A 248 2.32 2.09 17.85
C LYS A 248 3.83 2.23 18.04
N ALA A 249 4.24 2.95 19.08
CA ALA A 249 5.65 3.15 19.39
C ALA A 249 6.37 1.82 19.69
N ASN A 250 7.68 1.77 19.43
CA ASN A 250 8.58 0.67 19.79
C ASN A 250 8.24 -0.69 19.15
N GLN A 251 7.57 -0.71 18.00
CA GLN A 251 7.30 -1.94 17.24
C GLN A 251 8.26 -2.17 16.07
N THR A 252 9.20 -1.26 15.84
CA THR A 252 10.27 -1.41 14.84
C THR A 252 11.62 -0.96 15.42
N PRO A 253 12.75 -1.50 14.95
CA PRO A 253 14.07 -1.16 15.47
C PRO A 253 14.62 0.18 14.95
N GLY A 254 13.98 0.78 13.93
CA GLY A 254 14.46 1.99 13.27
C GLY A 254 13.33 2.94 12.86
N LEU A 255 13.58 3.79 11.87
CA LEU A 255 12.57 4.68 11.32
C LEU A 255 11.57 3.92 10.43
N VAL A 256 10.36 4.47 10.38
CA VAL A 256 9.23 3.98 9.58
C VAL A 256 8.96 5.01 8.49
N LEU A 257 9.27 4.64 7.25
CA LEU A 257 8.99 5.46 6.07
C LEU A 257 7.57 5.15 5.58
N TYR A 258 6.74 6.19 5.42
CA TYR A 258 5.36 6.01 4.98
C TYR A 258 4.98 7.01 3.88
N PRO A 259 5.30 6.70 2.60
CA PRO A 259 4.80 7.45 1.45
C PRO A 259 3.31 7.21 1.28
N HIS A 260 2.53 8.28 1.46
CA HIS A 260 1.08 8.26 1.51
C HIS A 260 0.49 9.35 0.62
N PHE A 261 -0.76 9.19 0.18
CA PHE A 261 -1.45 10.20 -0.64
C PHE A 261 -2.20 11.27 0.18
N ARG A 262 -2.01 11.30 1.51
CA ARG A 262 -2.60 12.27 2.46
C ARG A 262 -1.98 12.08 3.85
N ASP A 263 -2.16 13.04 4.74
CA ASP A 263 -1.60 13.00 6.10
C ASP A 263 -2.45 12.19 7.12
N ARG A 264 -3.63 11.74 6.69
CA ARG A 264 -4.62 11.08 7.56
C ARG A 264 -4.69 9.56 7.40
N LEU A 265 -4.31 8.83 8.45
CA LEU A 265 -4.23 7.36 8.48
C LEU A 265 -5.51 6.71 9.01
N THR A 266 -6.31 6.13 8.11
CA THR A 266 -7.52 5.36 8.45
C THR A 266 -7.17 3.89 8.74
N PRO A 267 -7.45 3.34 9.94
CA PRO A 267 -7.01 2.00 10.35
C PRO A 267 -7.43 0.87 9.40
N GLY A 268 -8.73 0.74 9.11
CA GLY A 268 -9.29 -0.29 8.22
C GLY A 268 -10.40 0.27 7.33
N TRP A 269 -10.86 -0.53 6.37
CA TRP A 269 -11.92 -0.08 5.45
C TRP A 269 -13.20 0.38 6.13
N PHE A 270 -13.66 -0.37 7.13
CA PHE A 270 -14.89 -0.07 7.86
C PHE A 270 -14.76 1.16 8.76
N ASP A 271 -13.55 1.71 8.95
CA ASP A 271 -13.33 2.94 9.72
C ASP A 271 -13.37 4.21 8.84
N LYS A 272 -13.51 4.09 7.52
CA LYS A 272 -13.55 5.25 6.59
C LYS A 272 -14.65 6.25 6.95
N LEU A 273 -15.78 5.79 7.49
CA LEU A 273 -16.89 6.62 7.95
C LEU A 273 -16.78 7.01 9.43
N LEU A 274 -15.97 6.29 10.21
CA LEU A 274 -15.79 6.48 11.66
C LEU A 274 -14.65 7.47 11.90
N ARG A 275 -14.86 8.74 11.53
CA ARG A 275 -13.82 9.78 11.54
C ARG A 275 -13.13 9.95 12.90
N TRP A 276 -13.80 9.67 14.02
CA TRP A 276 -13.22 9.73 15.37
C TRP A 276 -12.13 8.69 15.63
N ARG A 277 -12.06 7.60 14.84
CA ARG A 277 -10.99 6.58 14.91
C ARG A 277 -9.81 6.87 14.01
N THR A 278 -9.89 7.94 13.23
CA THR A 278 -8.85 8.32 12.27
C THR A 278 -8.23 9.62 12.76
N PRO A 279 -7.17 9.57 13.59
CA PRO A 279 -6.49 10.78 14.05
C PRO A 279 -5.96 11.56 12.84
N GLN A 280 -5.85 12.88 12.98
CA GLN A 280 -5.35 13.73 11.90
C GLN A 280 -3.90 13.36 11.55
N ARG A 281 -3.08 13.07 12.56
CA ARG A 281 -1.71 12.57 12.40
C ARG A 281 -1.49 11.46 13.42
N SER A 282 -1.00 10.30 12.96
CA SER A 282 -0.46 9.30 13.88
C SER A 282 0.96 9.74 14.21
N VAL A 283 1.27 9.89 15.49
CA VAL A 283 2.61 10.28 15.92
C VAL A 283 3.18 9.13 16.72
N ILE A 284 3.96 8.31 16.04
CA ILE A 284 4.94 7.46 16.72
C ILE A 284 6.30 8.10 16.50
N ASP A 285 7.20 7.96 17.47
CA ASP A 285 8.52 8.58 17.44
C ASP A 285 9.37 8.18 16.22
N GLN A 286 9.02 7.09 15.53
CA GLN A 286 9.78 6.57 14.39
C GLN A 286 9.22 7.01 13.03
N LEU A 287 8.07 7.68 12.98
CA LEU A 287 7.36 7.93 11.72
C LEU A 287 7.96 9.07 10.90
N VAL A 288 8.19 8.78 9.62
CA VAL A 288 8.43 9.73 8.54
C VAL A 288 7.28 9.59 7.54
N LEU A 289 6.28 10.46 7.66
CA LEU A 289 5.10 10.48 6.81
C LEU A 289 5.29 11.52 5.71
N MET A 290 5.16 11.12 4.45
CA MET A 290 5.23 12.06 3.32
C MET A 290 3.99 11.93 2.46
N CYS A 291 3.46 13.06 2.01
CA CYS A 291 2.29 13.11 1.15
C CYS A 291 2.26 14.36 0.28
N PRO A 292 1.47 14.39 -0.81
CA PRO A 292 1.26 15.61 -1.57
C PRO A 292 0.74 16.74 -0.68
N SER A 293 1.21 17.97 -0.91
CA SER A 293 0.76 19.16 -0.18
C SER A 293 -0.63 19.60 -0.64
N ASP A 294 -1.39 20.29 0.21
CA ASP A 294 -2.71 20.81 -0.17
C ASP A 294 -2.63 21.78 -1.36
N ALA A 295 -1.54 22.56 -1.46
CA ALA A 295 -1.29 23.45 -2.58
C ALA A 295 -1.07 22.70 -3.89
N PHE A 296 -0.36 21.57 -3.85
CA PHE A 296 -0.21 20.69 -5.01
C PHE A 296 -1.55 20.05 -5.40
N LEU A 297 -2.30 19.52 -4.43
CA LEU A 297 -3.59 18.89 -4.67
C LEU A 297 -4.61 19.87 -5.29
N ALA A 298 -4.57 21.15 -4.91
CA ALA A 298 -5.43 22.19 -5.46
C ALA A 298 -5.13 22.53 -6.94
N GLN A 299 -3.94 22.17 -7.44
CA GLN A 299 -3.53 22.38 -8.83
C GLN A 299 -3.90 21.22 -9.75
N LEU A 300 -4.16 20.03 -9.20
CA LEU A 300 -4.53 18.87 -10.00
C LEU A 300 -5.89 19.06 -10.69
N PRO A 301 -6.13 18.40 -11.84
CA PRO A 301 -7.44 18.34 -12.43
C PRO A 301 -8.47 17.83 -11.42
N HIS A 302 -9.67 18.42 -11.43
CA HIS A 302 -10.73 18.15 -10.45
C HIS A 302 -10.35 18.40 -8.98
N ARG A 303 -9.17 18.98 -8.69
CA ARG A 303 -8.64 19.27 -7.34
C ARG A 303 -8.60 18.02 -6.44
N LYS A 304 -8.35 16.87 -7.04
CA LYS A 304 -8.22 15.59 -6.34
C LYS A 304 -7.22 14.69 -7.07
N ILE A 305 -6.91 13.56 -6.44
CA ILE A 305 -6.10 12.48 -7.01
C ILE A 305 -7.00 11.41 -7.64
N PRO A 306 -6.46 10.52 -8.48
CA PRO A 306 -7.18 9.37 -9.02
C PRO A 306 -7.84 8.53 -7.92
N ASP A 307 -9.09 8.13 -8.11
CA ASP A 307 -9.76 7.19 -7.20
C ASP A 307 -10.82 6.34 -7.91
N ARG A 308 -11.31 5.32 -7.20
CA ARG A 308 -12.26 4.34 -7.76
C ARG A 308 -13.62 4.93 -8.20
N GLY A 309 -13.95 6.15 -7.76
CA GLY A 309 -15.12 6.87 -8.21
C GLY A 309 -15.04 7.29 -9.67
N ASP A 310 -13.83 7.44 -10.21
CA ASP A 310 -13.58 7.89 -11.58
C ASP A 310 -14.19 6.92 -12.60
N PHE A 311 -14.12 5.61 -12.35
CA PHE A 311 -14.77 4.58 -13.18
C PHE A 311 -16.29 4.75 -13.33
N ARG A 312 -16.95 5.48 -12.42
CA ARG A 312 -18.40 5.67 -12.45
C ARG A 312 -18.83 6.95 -13.17
N VAL A 313 -17.95 7.93 -13.25
CA VAL A 313 -18.28 9.30 -13.65
C VAL A 313 -17.53 9.77 -14.89
N MET A 314 -16.53 9.02 -15.35
CA MET A 314 -15.72 9.33 -16.54
C MET A 314 -15.81 8.20 -17.56
N SER A 315 -15.79 8.55 -18.84
CA SER A 315 -15.52 7.58 -19.91
C SER A 315 -14.09 7.03 -19.80
N PRO A 316 -13.78 5.87 -20.40
CA PRO A 316 -12.42 5.33 -20.40
C PRO A 316 -11.36 6.33 -20.88
N SER A 317 -11.61 7.03 -21.99
CA SER A 317 -10.68 8.02 -22.55
C SER A 317 -10.47 9.23 -21.63
N GLU A 318 -11.53 9.79 -21.06
CA GLU A 318 -11.42 10.93 -20.14
C GLU A 318 -10.65 10.53 -18.88
N ARG A 319 -10.93 9.33 -18.35
CA ARG A 319 -10.25 8.77 -17.19
C ARG A 319 -8.75 8.61 -17.45
N VAL A 320 -8.38 8.05 -18.60
CA VAL A 320 -6.97 7.88 -19.00
C VAL A 320 -6.27 9.24 -19.06
N THR A 321 -6.82 10.22 -19.79
CA THR A 321 -6.23 11.56 -19.89
C THR A 321 -6.06 12.23 -18.52
N TYR A 322 -7.07 12.14 -17.66
CA TYR A 322 -7.00 12.67 -16.30
C TYR A 322 -5.90 11.97 -15.48
N TRP A 323 -5.87 10.64 -15.48
CA TRP A 323 -4.91 9.88 -14.69
C TRP A 323 -3.47 10.03 -15.21
N GLU A 324 -3.26 10.12 -16.52
CA GLU A 324 -1.96 10.46 -17.13
C GLU A 324 -1.46 11.82 -16.66
N THR A 325 -2.35 12.83 -16.63
CA THR A 325 -2.01 14.15 -16.11
C THR A 325 -1.58 14.07 -14.64
N CYS A 326 -2.29 13.29 -13.82
CA CYS A 326 -1.89 13.09 -12.42
C CYS A 326 -0.55 12.34 -12.27
N VAL A 327 -0.26 11.36 -13.14
CA VAL A 327 1.03 10.67 -13.15
C VAL A 327 2.15 11.66 -13.52
N HIS A 328 1.96 12.47 -14.56
CA HIS A 328 2.92 13.49 -14.96
C HIS A 328 3.16 14.53 -13.85
N GLU A 329 2.10 15.06 -13.23
CA GLU A 329 2.25 15.98 -12.10
C GLU A 329 2.94 15.34 -10.89
N SER A 330 2.91 14.01 -10.74
CA SER A 330 3.63 13.33 -9.67
C SER A 330 5.15 13.40 -9.80
N GLU A 331 5.69 13.75 -10.98
CA GLU A 331 7.11 14.07 -11.17
C GLU A 331 7.56 15.19 -10.22
N ARG A 332 6.71 16.20 -9.97
CA ARG A 332 7.03 17.29 -9.03
C ARG A 332 7.16 16.82 -7.58
N LEU A 333 6.47 15.74 -7.21
CA LEU A 333 6.64 15.10 -5.90
C LEU A 333 7.97 14.34 -5.83
N ALA A 334 8.35 13.70 -6.94
CA ALA A 334 9.61 12.99 -7.08
C ALA A 334 10.80 13.96 -7.04
N GLU A 335 10.73 15.09 -7.76
CA GLU A 335 11.69 16.19 -7.71
C GLU A 335 11.83 16.75 -6.29
N ALA A 336 10.70 17.06 -5.64
CA ALA A 336 10.73 17.57 -4.27
C ALA A 336 11.36 16.57 -3.27
N LEU A 337 11.12 15.26 -3.44
CA LEU A 337 11.78 14.24 -2.63
C LEU A 337 13.27 14.13 -2.96
N HIS A 338 13.63 14.17 -4.24
CA HIS A 338 15.01 14.11 -4.70
C HIS A 338 15.83 15.27 -4.13
N ASP A 339 15.31 16.49 -4.22
CA ASP A 339 15.94 17.70 -3.69
C ASP A 339 16.07 17.64 -2.16
N LEU A 340 15.08 17.07 -1.47
CA LEU A 340 15.11 16.91 -0.01
C LEU A 340 16.16 15.88 0.44
N ILE A 341 16.31 14.78 -0.32
CA ILE A 341 17.28 13.73 0.00
C ILE A 341 18.72 14.20 -0.26
N ASN A 342 18.94 14.94 -1.36
CA ASN A 342 20.28 15.30 -1.84
C ASN A 342 20.72 16.74 -1.50
N GLY A 343 19.82 17.56 -0.94
CA GLY A 343 20.11 18.94 -0.58
C GLY A 343 20.91 19.11 0.71
N ASP A 344 21.46 20.30 0.92
CA ASP A 344 22.31 20.63 2.09
C ASP A 344 21.59 20.65 3.44
N ASP A 345 20.26 20.82 3.41
CA ASP A 345 19.40 20.82 4.60
C ASP A 345 18.44 19.63 4.55
N PRO A 346 18.74 18.52 5.27
CA PRO A 346 17.92 17.31 5.25
C PRO A 346 16.53 17.50 5.89
N LEU A 347 16.30 18.63 6.58
CA LEU A 347 15.02 18.96 7.21
C LEU A 347 14.29 20.11 6.49
N ARG A 348 14.74 20.50 5.30
CA ARG A 348 14.13 21.59 4.52
C ARG A 348 12.64 21.34 4.30
N GLY A 349 11.81 22.24 4.83
CA GLY A 349 10.35 22.17 4.69
C GLY A 349 9.68 21.01 5.46
N VAL A 350 10.42 20.29 6.30
CA VAL A 350 9.86 19.26 7.18
C VAL A 350 9.06 19.90 8.31
N THR A 351 7.86 19.36 8.57
CA THR A 351 7.07 19.70 9.75
C THR A 351 7.36 18.71 10.87
N VAL A 352 7.99 19.19 11.94
CA VAL A 352 8.20 18.41 13.16
C VAL A 352 6.95 18.47 14.03
N LEU A 353 6.41 17.31 14.41
CA LEU A 353 5.15 17.15 15.15
C LEU A 353 5.32 17.13 16.67
#